data_AF-A0A1D4SIT1-F1
#
_entry.id   AF-A0A1D4SIT1-F1
#
_cell.length_a   1.000
_cell.length_b   1.000
_cell.length_c   1.000
_cell.angle_alpha   90.00
_cell.angle_beta   90.00
_cell.angle_gamma   90.00
#
_symmetry.space_group_name_H-M   'P 1'
#
loop_
_entity.id
_entity.type
_entity.pdbx_description
1 polymer ?
#
loop_
_entity_poly.entity_id
_entity_poly.type
_entity_poly.pdbx_seq_one_letter_code
_entity_poly.pdbx_strand_id
1 'polypeptide(L)'
;MTPQLLMLIITILTLLFIGYCFIFSKWVIGAFIAVFIQSVLLFSIRYFCQDKEFGDAFTHSFDFLTIVIVIIFAIYKINKDKSSE
;
A
#
# COMPACT_ATOMS: atom_id res chain seq x y z
N MET A 1 -22.47 7.02 2.52
CA MET A 1 -21.79 6.15 1.54
C MET A 1 -21.35 4.91 2.29
N THR A 2 -21.73 3.71 1.89
CA THR A 2 -21.35 2.49 2.61
C THR A 2 -19.83 2.28 2.53
N PRO A 3 -19.16 1.81 3.62
CA PRO A 3 -17.70 1.64 3.65
C PRO A 3 -17.19 0.67 2.56
N GLN A 4 -18.05 -0.27 2.14
CA GLN A 4 -17.79 -1.17 1.02
C GLN A 4 -17.66 -0.44 -0.33
N LEU A 5 -18.49 0.57 -0.57
CA LEU A 5 -18.48 1.35 -1.81
C LEU A 5 -17.21 2.21 -1.89
N LEU A 6 -16.76 2.75 -0.76
CA LEU A 6 -15.50 3.49 -0.62
C LEU A 6 -14.28 2.59 -0.92
N MET A 7 -14.22 1.39 -0.35
CA MET A 7 -13.16 0.42 -0.63
C MET A 7 -13.09 0.04 -2.12
N LEU A 8 -14.25 -0.11 -2.77
CA LEU A 8 -14.34 -0.47 -4.18
C LEU A 8 -13.83 0.65 -5.09
N ILE A 9 -14.23 1.91 -4.81
CA ILE A 9 -13.75 3.09 -5.55
C ILE A 9 -12.22 3.21 -5.44
N ILE A 10 -11.67 3.09 -4.23
CA ILE A 10 -10.22 3.15 -3.98
C ILE A 10 -9.50 2.05 -4.75
N THR A 11 -10.06 0.84 -4.77
CA THR A 11 -9.47 -0.30 -5.47
C THR A 11 -9.45 -0.09 -6.99
N ILE A 12 -10.54 0.41 -7.58
CA ILE A 12 -10.60 0.72 -9.02
C ILE A 12 -9.61 1.83 -9.40
N LEU A 13 -9.53 2.89 -8.59
CA LEU A 13 -8.59 3.99 -8.81
C LEU A 13 -7.15 3.52 -8.81
N THR A 14 -6.75 2.68 -7.85
CA THR A 14 -5.38 2.17 -7.84
C THR A 14 -5.11 1.19 -8.98
N LEU A 15 -6.07 0.36 -9.38
CA LEU A 15 -5.92 -0.53 -10.54
C LEU A 15 -5.68 0.29 -11.83
N LEU A 16 -6.43 1.37 -12.03
CA LEU A 16 -6.21 2.31 -13.13
C LEU A 16 -4.83 2.98 -13.04
N PHE A 17 -4.41 3.39 -11.84
CA PHE A 17 -3.11 4.04 -11.64
C PHE A 17 -1.94 3.08 -11.89
N ILE A 18 -2.03 1.83 -11.44
CA ILE A 18 -1.04 0.79 -11.74
C ILE A 18 -0.99 0.54 -13.25
N GLY A 19 -2.14 0.38 -13.90
CA GLY A 19 -2.21 0.21 -15.36
C GLY A 19 -1.56 1.36 -16.12
N TYR A 20 -1.79 2.60 -15.67
CA TYR A 20 -1.15 3.79 -16.21
C TYR A 20 0.38 3.78 -16.00
N CYS A 21 0.84 3.46 -14.78
CA CYS A 21 2.27 3.33 -14.48
C CYS A 21 2.97 2.24 -15.32
N PHE A 22 2.27 1.14 -15.62
CA PHE A 22 2.79 0.04 -16.43
C PHE A 22 2.95 0.46 -17.90
N ILE A 23 1.94 1.14 -18.47
CA ILE A 23 1.98 1.64 -19.86
C ILE A 23 3.10 2.67 -20.04
N PHE A 24 3.31 3.56 -19.06
CA PHE A 24 4.34 4.60 -19.16
C PHE A 24 5.75 4.14 -18.78
N SER A 25 5.93 2.88 -18.34
CA SER A 25 7.21 2.15 -18.15
C SER A 25 8.35 2.89 -17.45
N LYS A 26 8.09 3.97 -16.70
CA LYS A 26 9.14 4.81 -16.10
C LYS A 26 9.20 4.74 -14.57
N TRP A 27 8.17 4.22 -13.90
CA TRP A 27 8.05 4.34 -12.43
C TRP A 27 7.45 3.10 -11.78
N VAL A 28 8.16 1.97 -11.80
CA VAL A 28 7.83 0.77 -11.01
C VAL A 28 7.73 1.12 -9.51
N ILE A 29 8.61 2.01 -9.04
CA ILE A 29 8.58 2.56 -7.67
C ILE A 29 7.30 3.37 -7.41
N GLY A 30 6.78 4.10 -8.41
CA GLY A 30 5.52 4.85 -8.28
C GLY A 30 4.31 3.94 -8.14
N ALA A 31 4.27 2.83 -8.88
CA ALA A 31 3.24 1.80 -8.71
C ALA A 31 3.30 1.16 -7.31
N PHE A 32 4.50 0.93 -6.78
CA PHE A 32 4.68 0.43 -5.41
C PHE A 32 4.17 1.41 -4.35
N ILE A 33 4.51 2.69 -4.47
CA ILE A 33 4.02 3.74 -3.56
C ILE A 33 2.49 3.83 -3.64
N ALA A 34 1.90 3.71 -4.83
CA ALA A 34 0.44 3.73 -5.00
C ALA A 34 -0.25 2.55 -4.28
N VAL A 35 0.28 1.33 -4.40
CA VAL A 35 -0.23 0.14 -3.69
C VAL A 35 -0.07 0.28 -2.18
N PHE A 36 1.04 0.87 -1.72
CA PHE A 36 1.28 1.14 -0.31
C PHE A 36 0.26 2.15 0.26
N ILE A 37 0.06 3.28 -0.43
CA ILE A 37 -0.93 4.29 -0.03
C ILE A 37 -2.34 3.70 -0.04
N GLN A 38 -2.68 2.87 -1.05
CA GLN A 38 -3.97 2.18 -1.10
C GLN A 38 -4.18 1.28 0.12
N SER A 39 -3.15 0.51 0.51
CA SER A 39 -3.21 -0.40 1.66
C SER A 39 -3.42 0.37 2.97
N VAL A 40 -2.73 1.51 3.15
CA VAL A 40 -2.92 2.41 4.30
C VAL A 40 -4.33 3.03 4.32
N LEU A 41 -4.85 3.46 3.17
CA LEU A 41 -6.20 4.01 3.08
C LEU A 41 -7.27 2.97 3.42
N LEU A 42 -7.16 1.76 2.87
CA LEU A 42 -8.05 0.64 3.16
C LEU A 42 -7.99 0.25 4.64
N PHE A 43 -6.79 0.24 5.22
CA PHE A 43 -6.60 0.01 6.65
C PHE A 43 -7.35 1.05 7.50
N SER A 44 -7.17 2.34 7.22
CA SER A 44 -7.87 3.42 7.94
C SER A 44 -9.39 3.30 7.83
N ILE A 45 -9.91 2.95 6.65
CA ILE A 45 -11.36 2.76 6.46
C ILE A 45 -11.86 1.55 7.27
N ARG A 46 -11.13 0.43 7.31
CA ARG A 46 -11.55 -0.73 8.10
C ARG A 46 -11.42 -0.52 9.60
N TYR A 47 -10.40 0.20 10.03
CA TYR A 47 -10.17 0.48 11.44
C TYR A 47 -11.16 1.52 11.99
N PHE A 48 -11.37 2.65 11.30
CA PHE A 48 -12.25 3.72 11.78
C PHE A 48 -13.73 3.52 11.43
N CYS A 49 -14.05 2.81 10.35
CA CYS A 49 -15.42 2.77 9.81
C CYS A 49 -16.09 1.40 9.98
N GLN A 50 -15.35 0.36 10.37
CA GLN A 50 -15.85 -1.00 10.56
C GLN A 50 -15.60 -1.55 11.98
N ASP A 51 -15.03 -0.75 12.90
CA ASP A 51 -14.69 -1.15 14.27
C ASP A 51 -13.98 -2.52 14.37
N LYS A 52 -13.20 -2.85 13.34
CA LYS A 52 -12.39 -4.08 13.34
C LYS A 52 -11.15 -3.88 14.21
N GLU A 53 -10.79 -4.91 14.96
CA GLU A 53 -9.55 -4.93 15.75
C GLU A 53 -8.33 -4.61 14.89
N PHE A 54 -7.41 -3.82 15.46
CA PHE A 54 -6.25 -3.25 14.76
C PHE A 54 -5.46 -4.33 13.99
N GLY A 55 -5.20 -5.48 14.62
CA GLY A 55 -4.46 -6.58 14.00
C GLY A 55 -5.17 -7.25 12.82
N ASP A 56 -6.50 -7.40 12.92
CA ASP A 56 -7.32 -8.01 11.85
C ASP A 56 -7.47 -7.04 10.67
N ALA A 57 -7.77 -5.78 10.95
CA ALA A 57 -7.83 -4.74 9.93
C ALA A 57 -6.47 -4.57 9.21
N PHE A 58 -5.35 -4.67 9.94
CA PHE A 58 -4.00 -4.49 9.40
C PHE A 58 -3.61 -5.63 8.48
N THR A 59 -3.72 -6.87 8.96
CA THR A 59 -3.37 -8.08 8.20
C THR A 59 -4.23 -8.22 6.95
N HIS A 60 -5.50 -7.83 7.03
CA HIS A 60 -6.41 -7.99 5.91
C HIS A 60 -6.28 -6.87 4.85
N SER A 61 -5.66 -5.74 5.21
CA SER A 61 -5.50 -4.56 4.34
C SER A 61 -4.10 -4.43 3.76
N PHE A 62 -3.09 -4.92 4.47
CA PHE A 62 -1.73 -5.02 3.97
C PHE A 62 -1.50 -6.39 3.37
N ASP A 63 -1.44 -6.43 2.04
CA ASP A 63 -0.97 -7.61 1.33
C ASP A 63 0.46 -7.94 1.81
N PHE A 64 0.73 -9.21 2.07
CA PHE A 64 2.01 -9.69 2.63
C PHE A 64 3.21 -9.18 1.81
N LEU A 65 2.99 -9.00 0.50
CA LEU A 65 3.94 -8.47 -0.46
C LEU A 65 4.34 -7.02 -0.16
N THR A 66 3.41 -6.17 0.26
CA THR A 66 3.66 -4.78 0.65
C THR A 66 4.50 -4.72 1.93
N ILE A 67 4.22 -5.58 2.90
CA ILE A 67 4.98 -5.70 4.15
C ILE A 67 6.42 -6.13 3.85
N VAL A 68 6.59 -7.18 3.05
CA VAL A 68 7.90 -7.70 2.64
C VAL A 68 8.72 -6.62 1.94
N ILE A 69 8.11 -5.83 1.05
CA ILE A 69 8.80 -4.76 0.32
C ILE A 69 9.20 -3.60 1.23
N VAL A 70 8.36 -3.20 2.19
CA VAL A 70 8.73 -2.19 3.19
C VAL A 70 9.93 -2.67 4.01
N ILE A 71 9.95 -3.94 4.41
CA ILE A 71 11.07 -4.53 5.14
C ILE A 71 12.34 -4.52 4.28
N ILE A 72 12.27 -4.95 3.02
CA ILE A 72 13.42 -4.93 2.09
C ILE A 72 13.91 -3.51 1.88
N PHE A 73 13.02 -2.53 1.70
CA PHE A 73 13.38 -1.13 1.49
C PHE A 73 13.99 -0.51 2.75
N ALA A 74 13.47 -0.82 3.94
CA ALA A 74 14.03 -0.40 5.21
C ALA A 74 15.46 -0.96 5.41
N ILE A 75 15.66 -2.25 5.12
CA ILE A 75 16.99 -2.89 5.17
C ILE A 75 17.93 -2.24 4.14
N TYR A 76 17.47 -2.00 2.91
CA TYR A 76 18.27 -1.37 1.87
C TYR A 76 18.70 0.04 2.27
N LYS A 77 17.79 0.83 2.85
CA LYS A 77 18.08 2.19 3.32
C LYS A 77 19.07 2.18 4.49
N ILE A 78 18.87 1.32 5.49
CA ILE A 78 19.77 1.20 6.64
C ILE A 78 21.19 0.78 6.21
N ASN A 79 21.30 -0.17 5.27
CA ASN A 79 22.60 -0.60 4.77
C ASN A 79 23.28 0.45 3.89
N LYS A 80 22.51 1.26 3.15
CA LYS A 80 23.06 2.36 2.36
C LYS A 80 23.61 3.48 3.25
N ASP A 81 22.95 3.80 4.36
CA ASP A 81 23.46 4.76 5.35
C ASP A 81 24.77 4.27 5.99
N LYS A 82 24.88 2.97 6.30
CA LYS A 82 26.13 2.37 6.82
C LYS A 82 27.29 2.29 5.83
N SER A 83 27.02 2.37 4.53
CA SER A 83 28.07 2.34 3.49
C SER A 83 28.62 3.73 3.16
N SER A 84 28.07 4.79 3.76
CA SER A 84 28.46 6.17 3.51
C SER A 84 29.29 6.78 4.65
N GLU A 85 29.73 5.96 5.61
CA GLU A 85 30.64 6.32 6.72
C GLU A 85 32.06 5.79 6.47
#